data_AF-A0A951RID9-F1
#
_entry.id   AF-A0A951RID9-F1
#
_cell.length_a   1.000
_cell.length_b   1.000
_cell.length_c   1.000
_cell.angle_alpha   90.00
_cell.angle_beta   90.00
_cell.angle_gamma   90.00
#
_symmetry.space_group_name_H-M   'P 1'
#
loop_
_entity.id
_entity.type
_entity.pdbx_description
1 polymer ?
#
loop_
_entity_poly.entity_id
_entity_poly.type
_entity_poly.pdbx_seq_one_letter_code
_entity_poly.pdbx_strand_id
1 'polypeptide(L)'
;MKNITILLTILMASCSINKDLAIIKFKPTETYPKYTLDVPKGFELKILSVTVEKEHQYTYGDSSMIYLTNFDNTPNYENIKSMGDSIANFRFQNEEMTKEINQTLGREVVKVLPDTFELSGIDNNSLYWKDIKVGKISIGYQKVPKEKKELFDKSLKTLRIK
;
A
#
# COMPACT_ATOMS: atom_id res chain seq x y z
N MET A 1 -21.33 49.33 -29.57
CA MET A 1 -20.40 48.20 -29.40
C MET A 1 -20.93 47.35 -28.26
N LYS A 2 -21.39 46.12 -28.54
CA LYS A 2 -21.98 45.22 -27.54
C LYS A 2 -20.88 44.30 -27.00
N ASN A 3 -20.59 44.40 -25.71
CA ASN A 3 -19.68 43.47 -25.03
C ASN A 3 -20.41 42.13 -24.87
N ILE A 4 -19.88 41.08 -25.51
CA ILE A 4 -20.32 39.70 -25.30
C ILE A 4 -19.46 39.12 -24.18
N THR A 5 -20.08 38.92 -23.01
CA THR A 5 -19.47 38.18 -21.91
C THR A 5 -19.68 36.69 -22.17
N ILE A 6 -18.60 35.98 -22.50
CA ILE A 6 -18.61 34.52 -22.64
C ILE A 6 -18.52 33.93 -21.23
N LEU A 7 -19.64 33.40 -20.73
CA LEU A 7 -19.70 32.63 -19.49
C LEU A 7 -19.18 31.22 -19.78
N LEU A 8 -17.94 30.94 -19.38
CA LEU A 8 -17.31 29.64 -19.50
C LEU A 8 -17.86 28.72 -18.40
N THR A 9 -18.91 27.95 -18.70
CA THR A 9 -19.45 26.93 -17.80
C THR A 9 -18.46 25.77 -17.71
N ILE A 10 -17.68 25.74 -16.62
CA ILE A 10 -16.84 24.60 -16.25
C ILE A 10 -17.78 23.46 -15.84
N LEU A 11 -18.07 22.56 -16.79
CA LEU A 11 -18.68 21.27 -16.51
C LEU A 11 -17.70 20.45 -15.66
N MET A 12 -17.96 20.36 -14.36
CA MET A 12 -17.32 19.36 -13.50
C MET A 12 -17.84 17.99 -13.91
N ALA A 13 -17.17 17.38 -14.90
CA ALA A 13 -17.29 15.96 -15.16
C ALA A 13 -16.75 15.23 -13.92
N SER A 14 -17.65 14.86 -13.02
CA SER A 14 -17.39 13.83 -12.02
C SER A 14 -17.13 12.53 -12.78
N CYS A 15 -15.86 12.32 -13.20
CA CYS A 15 -15.42 11.07 -13.78
C CYS A 15 -15.85 9.94 -12.85
N SER A 16 -16.70 9.07 -13.38
CA SER A 16 -17.21 7.89 -12.71
C SER A 16 -16.08 6.88 -12.51
N ILE A 17 -15.22 7.14 -11.53
CA ILE A 17 -14.09 6.30 -11.10
C ILE A 17 -14.51 4.83 -10.90
N ASN A 18 -15.79 4.58 -10.57
CA ASN A 18 -16.31 3.24 -10.33
C ASN A 18 -16.27 2.30 -11.54
N LYS A 19 -16.22 2.78 -12.79
CA LYS A 19 -16.17 1.87 -13.96
C LYS A 19 -14.76 1.30 -14.24
N ASP A 20 -13.72 1.90 -13.65
CA ASP A 20 -12.32 1.59 -13.96
C ASP A 20 -11.58 0.84 -12.85
N LEU A 21 -12.28 0.42 -11.79
CA LEU A 21 -11.72 -0.38 -10.70
C LEU A 21 -12.09 -1.87 -10.82
N ALA A 22 -11.17 -2.74 -10.42
CA ALA A 22 -11.38 -4.17 -10.25
C ALA A 22 -11.20 -4.55 -8.77
N ILE A 23 -12.09 -5.42 -8.27
CA ILE A 23 -11.96 -5.96 -6.92
C ILE A 23 -11.02 -7.16 -6.94
N ILE A 24 -9.85 -7.02 -6.29
CA ILE A 24 -8.91 -8.12 -6.12
C ILE A 24 -9.12 -8.81 -4.78
N LYS A 25 -8.61 -10.04 -4.67
CA LYS A 25 -8.68 -10.87 -3.47
C LYS A 25 -7.29 -11.36 -3.13
N PHE A 26 -6.94 -11.28 -1.85
CA PHE A 26 -5.67 -11.76 -1.33
C PHE A 26 -5.89 -12.52 -0.03
N LYS A 27 -5.26 -13.70 0.07
CA LYS A 27 -5.25 -14.55 1.26
C LYS A 27 -3.91 -15.29 1.24
N PRO A 28 -2.96 -14.96 2.13
CA PRO A 28 -1.65 -15.62 2.14
C PRO A 28 -1.75 -17.12 2.33
N THR A 29 -2.42 -17.55 3.39
CA THR A 29 -2.68 -18.95 3.74
C THR A 29 -4.10 -19.09 4.31
N GLU A 30 -4.55 -20.32 4.51
CA GLU A 30 -5.92 -20.57 5.00
C GLU A 30 -6.21 -19.99 6.39
N THR A 31 -5.18 -19.77 7.22
CA THR A 31 -5.29 -19.21 8.58
C THR A 31 -5.41 -17.69 8.61
N TYR A 32 -5.16 -17.00 7.49
CA TYR A 32 -5.32 -15.54 7.39
C TYR A 32 -6.77 -15.19 7.01
N PRO A 33 -7.29 -14.03 7.45
CA PRO A 33 -8.54 -13.53 6.90
C PRO A 33 -8.38 -13.20 5.41
N LYS A 34 -9.50 -13.03 4.72
CA LYS A 34 -9.48 -12.69 3.29
C LYS A 34 -9.46 -11.17 3.14
N TYR A 35 -8.49 -10.67 2.39
CA TYR A 35 -8.38 -9.26 2.06
C TYR A 35 -8.97 -9.01 0.68
N THR A 36 -9.67 -7.90 0.53
CA THR A 36 -10.14 -7.40 -0.76
C THR A 36 -9.75 -5.94 -0.93
N LEU A 37 -9.44 -5.54 -2.16
CA LEU A 37 -8.99 -4.20 -2.50
C LEU A 37 -9.55 -3.81 -3.87
N ASP A 38 -9.98 -2.57 -4.04
CA ASP A 38 -10.35 -2.02 -5.33
C ASP A 38 -9.11 -1.37 -5.95
N VAL A 39 -8.68 -1.87 -7.10
CA VAL A 39 -7.47 -1.39 -7.80
C VAL A 39 -7.81 -0.96 -9.23
N PRO A 40 -7.08 -0.02 -9.84
CA PRO A 40 -7.26 0.35 -11.25
C PRO A 40 -7.17 -0.88 -12.16
N LYS A 41 -8.02 -0.96 -13.18
CA LYS A 41 -7.95 -2.00 -14.22
C LYS A 41 -6.72 -1.82 -15.11
N GLY A 42 -6.42 -2.85 -15.92
CA GLY A 42 -5.30 -2.83 -16.87
C GLY A 42 -3.96 -3.20 -16.25
N PHE A 43 -3.98 -3.94 -15.14
CA PHE A 43 -2.78 -4.52 -14.54
C PHE A 43 -2.46 -5.89 -15.14
N GLU A 44 -1.19 -6.27 -15.06
CA GLU A 44 -0.72 -7.64 -15.11
C GLU A 44 -0.51 -8.16 -13.68
N LEU A 45 -0.99 -9.38 -13.39
CA LEU A 45 -0.84 -9.99 -12.08
C LEU A 45 0.35 -10.95 -12.06
N LYS A 46 1.28 -10.72 -11.13
CA LYS A 46 2.32 -11.67 -10.75
C LYS A 46 2.10 -12.15 -9.32
N ILE A 47 2.22 -13.46 -9.11
CA ILE A 47 2.09 -14.09 -7.78
C ILE A 47 3.43 -14.71 -7.41
N LEU A 48 3.95 -14.36 -6.23
CA LEU A 48 5.09 -15.01 -5.60
C LEU A 48 4.59 -15.77 -4.38
N SER A 49 5.11 -16.96 -4.13
CA SER A 49 4.77 -17.73 -2.94
C SER A 49 5.89 -18.65 -2.53
N VAL A 50 6.21 -18.66 -1.23
CA VAL A 50 7.21 -19.53 -0.62
C VAL A 50 6.68 -19.96 0.74
N THR A 51 6.47 -21.27 0.94
CA THR A 51 5.94 -21.83 2.20
C THR A 51 4.63 -21.17 2.66
N VAL A 52 4.68 -20.32 3.69
CA VAL A 52 3.55 -19.59 4.28
C VAL A 52 3.47 -18.14 3.78
N GLU A 53 4.42 -17.72 2.97
CA GLU A 53 4.50 -16.37 2.42
C GLU A 53 3.93 -16.32 1.00
N LYS A 54 3.26 -15.20 0.71
CA LYS A 54 2.60 -14.93 -0.56
C LYS A 54 2.60 -13.44 -0.84
N GLU A 55 2.80 -13.11 -2.10
CA GLU A 55 2.74 -11.75 -2.61
C GLU A 55 1.95 -11.73 -3.92
N HIS A 56 1.05 -10.78 -4.05
CA HIS A 56 0.44 -10.41 -5.32
C HIS A 56 0.98 -9.04 -5.74
N GLN A 57 1.46 -8.94 -6.98
CA GLN A 57 1.91 -7.72 -7.63
C GLN A 57 0.99 -7.40 -8.82
N TYR A 58 0.40 -6.22 -8.83
CA TYR A 58 -0.49 -5.70 -9.86
C TYR A 58 0.23 -4.57 -10.60
N THR A 59 0.89 -4.90 -11.70
CA THR A 59 1.80 -4.00 -12.44
C THR A 59 1.10 -3.38 -13.64
N TYR A 60 1.26 -2.08 -13.83
CA TYR A 60 0.65 -1.31 -14.93
C TYR A 60 1.68 -1.00 -16.03
N GLY A 61 1.20 -0.59 -17.21
CA GLY A 61 2.05 -0.32 -18.37
C GLY A 61 3.11 0.78 -18.20
N ASP A 62 2.95 1.66 -17.21
CA ASP A 62 3.95 2.65 -16.81
C ASP A 62 4.91 2.15 -15.72
N SER A 63 4.91 0.85 -15.45
CA SER A 63 5.67 0.18 -14.37
C SER A 63 5.26 0.55 -12.94
N SER A 64 4.21 1.35 -12.75
CA SER A 64 3.61 1.51 -11.43
C SER A 64 3.03 0.18 -10.95
N MET A 65 3.01 -0.04 -9.64
CA MET A 65 2.62 -1.33 -9.09
C MET A 65 1.89 -1.17 -7.76
N ILE A 66 0.80 -1.92 -7.58
CA ILE A 66 0.19 -2.18 -6.26
C ILE A 66 0.60 -3.58 -5.80
N TYR A 67 0.89 -3.76 -4.51
CA TYR A 67 1.14 -5.08 -3.94
C TYR A 67 0.34 -5.36 -2.67
N LEU A 68 0.12 -6.64 -2.41
CA LEU A 68 -0.33 -7.18 -1.14
C LEU A 68 0.55 -8.38 -0.79
N THR A 69 1.12 -8.40 0.41
CA THR A 69 2.15 -9.37 0.78
C THR A 69 2.15 -9.67 2.28
N ASN A 70 2.56 -10.87 2.68
CA ASN A 70 2.98 -11.14 4.06
C ASN A 70 4.48 -11.44 4.17
N PHE A 71 5.26 -11.17 3.12
CA PHE A 71 6.71 -11.15 3.21
C PHE A 71 7.20 -9.95 4.03
N ASP A 72 8.28 -10.14 4.78
CA ASP A 72 8.99 -9.04 5.44
C ASP A 72 9.76 -8.19 4.41
N ASN A 73 10.35 -8.82 3.40
CA ASN A 73 11.00 -8.12 2.29
C ASN A 73 9.97 -7.61 1.27
N THR A 74 9.22 -6.59 1.66
CA THR A 74 8.20 -5.98 0.81
C THR A 74 8.84 -5.32 -0.43
N PRO A 75 8.06 -5.07 -1.50
CA PRO A 75 8.55 -4.33 -2.65
C PRO A 75 9.04 -2.90 -2.34
N ASN A 76 8.70 -2.34 -1.17
CA ASN A 76 9.19 -1.05 -0.67
C ASN A 76 10.31 -1.17 0.37
N TYR A 77 10.88 -2.35 0.62
CA TYR A 77 11.89 -2.56 1.65
C TYR A 77 13.06 -1.57 1.53
N GLU A 78 13.64 -1.43 0.33
CA GLU A 78 14.76 -0.51 0.09
C GLU A 78 14.36 0.97 0.26
N ASN A 79 13.14 1.33 -0.15
CA ASN A 79 12.62 2.68 0.08
C ASN A 79 12.52 2.99 1.58
N ILE A 80 12.02 2.05 2.38
CA ILE A 80 11.91 2.17 3.83
C ILE A 80 13.29 2.20 4.49
N LYS A 81 14.21 1.34 4.05
CA LYS A 81 15.59 1.30 4.52
C LYS A 81 16.32 2.62 4.31
N SER A 82 16.08 3.29 3.17
CA SER A 82 16.68 4.59 2.89
C SER A 82 16.19 5.72 3.83
N MET A 83 15.09 5.53 4.56
CA MET A 83 14.65 6.47 5.60
C MET A 83 15.50 6.38 6.89
N GLY A 84 16.29 5.30 7.04
CA GLY A 84 17.20 5.08 8.17
C GLY A 84 16.90 3.79 8.93
N ASP A 85 17.95 3.20 9.50
CA ASP A 85 17.92 1.88 10.14
C ASP A 85 16.91 1.79 11.29
N SER A 86 16.74 2.85 12.08
CA SER A 86 15.76 2.87 13.17
C SER A 86 14.32 2.73 12.67
N ILE A 87 13.99 3.33 11.53
CA ILE A 87 12.65 3.25 10.92
C ILE A 87 12.45 1.86 10.32
N ALA A 88 13.45 1.34 9.59
CA ALA A 88 13.38 0.02 9.00
C ALA A 88 13.25 -1.08 10.06
N ASN A 89 14.09 -1.04 11.10
CA ASN A 89 14.03 -2.00 12.21
C ASN A 89 12.69 -1.94 12.93
N PHE A 90 12.15 -0.75 13.16
CA PHE A 90 10.82 -0.62 13.77
C PHE A 90 9.71 -1.18 12.87
N ARG A 91 9.76 -0.90 11.56
CA ARG A 91 8.77 -1.37 10.58
C ARG A 91 8.75 -2.88 10.40
N PHE A 92 9.92 -3.52 10.44
CA PHE A 92 10.11 -4.96 10.19
C PHE A 92 10.47 -5.75 11.46
N GLN A 93 10.13 -5.23 12.64
CA GLN A 93 10.38 -5.94 13.88
C GLN A 93 9.52 -7.20 14.00
N ASN A 94 10.02 -8.19 14.75
CA ASN A 94 9.22 -9.33 15.16
C ASN A 94 8.25 -8.89 16.28
N GLU A 95 7.01 -8.58 15.90
CA GLU A 95 5.98 -8.08 16.82
C GLU A 95 5.63 -9.08 17.93
N GLU A 96 5.59 -10.39 17.63
CA GLU A 96 5.25 -11.44 18.60
C GLU A 96 6.33 -11.50 19.69
N MET A 97 7.60 -11.56 19.28
CA MET A 97 8.75 -11.53 20.19
C MET A 97 8.80 -10.21 20.98
N THR A 98 8.51 -9.08 20.35
CA THR A 98 8.50 -7.77 21.02
C THR A 98 7.46 -7.73 22.14
N LYS A 99 6.26 -8.26 21.88
CA LYS A 99 5.19 -8.37 22.88
C LYS A 99 5.60 -9.30 24.02
N GLU A 100 6.21 -10.44 23.72
CA GLU A 100 6.69 -11.41 24.73
C GLU A 100 7.76 -10.82 25.65
N ILE A 101 8.72 -10.06 25.10
CA ILE A 101 9.76 -9.38 25.88
C ILE A 101 9.14 -8.37 26.86
N ASN A 102 8.25 -7.50 26.39
CA ASN A 102 7.59 -6.50 27.22
C ASN A 102 6.74 -7.15 28.34
N GLN A 103 6.05 -8.25 28.02
CA GLN A 103 5.28 -9.03 28.99
C GLN A 103 6.19 -9.64 30.07
N THR A 104 7.29 -10.27 29.66
CA THR A 104 8.26 -10.91 30.56
C THR A 104 8.89 -9.91 31.53
N LEU A 105 9.16 -8.70 31.07
CA LEU A 105 9.78 -7.64 31.88
C LEU A 105 8.77 -6.80 32.67
N GLY A 106 7.46 -7.02 32.48
CA GLY A 106 6.40 -6.28 33.16
C GLY A 106 6.33 -4.79 32.82
N ARG A 107 7.00 -4.34 31.76
CA ARG A 107 7.02 -2.95 31.30
C ARG A 107 7.39 -2.85 29.82
N GLU A 108 6.99 -1.76 29.17
CA GLU A 108 7.43 -1.48 27.80
C GLU A 108 8.92 -1.11 27.78
N VAL A 109 9.73 -1.95 27.14
CA VAL A 109 11.15 -1.68 26.86
C VAL A 109 11.44 -1.52 25.37
N VAL A 110 10.65 -2.19 24.53
CA VAL A 110 10.69 -2.06 23.07
C VAL A 110 9.31 -1.62 22.61
N LYS A 111 9.27 -0.57 21.79
CA LYS A 111 8.00 -0.03 21.29
C LYS A 111 7.32 -1.07 20.38
N VAL A 112 6.06 -1.37 20.66
CA VAL A 112 5.26 -2.27 19.81
C VAL A 112 4.76 -1.50 18.58
N LEU A 113 4.75 -2.17 17.43
CA LEU A 113 4.19 -1.59 16.21
C LEU A 113 2.66 -1.45 16.40
N PRO A 114 2.05 -0.31 16.03
CA PRO A 114 0.59 -0.21 16.03
C PRO A 114 -0.02 -1.17 15.00
N ASP A 115 -1.31 -1.50 15.16
CA ASP A 115 -2.05 -2.40 14.26
C ASP A 115 -2.05 -1.95 12.80
N THR A 116 -1.92 -0.64 12.58
CA THR A 116 -1.69 -0.04 11.26
C THR A 116 -0.51 0.91 11.33
N PHE A 117 0.44 0.74 10.42
CA PHE A 117 1.62 1.60 10.32
C PHE A 117 1.90 1.95 8.86
N GLU A 118 1.88 3.25 8.56
CA GLU A 118 2.02 3.78 7.19
C GLU A 118 3.35 4.52 7.04
N LEU A 119 4.06 4.21 5.96
CA LEU A 119 5.23 4.94 5.48
C LEU A 119 5.00 5.33 4.01
N SER A 120 5.45 6.51 3.62
CA SER A 120 5.39 6.94 2.22
C SER A 120 6.48 7.94 1.92
N GLY A 121 6.79 8.09 0.64
CA GLY A 121 7.82 9.01 0.18
C GLY A 121 7.84 9.14 -1.32
N ILE A 122 8.92 9.75 -1.80
CA ILE A 122 9.25 9.90 -3.20
C ILE A 122 10.63 9.25 -3.39
N ASP A 123 10.77 8.42 -4.41
CA ASP A 123 12.03 7.76 -4.73
C ASP A 123 12.99 8.69 -5.50
N ASN A 124 14.18 8.18 -5.80
CA ASN A 124 15.21 8.94 -6.54
C ASN A 124 14.80 9.29 -7.98
N ASN A 125 13.74 8.68 -8.52
CA ASN A 125 13.18 8.96 -9.85
C ASN A 125 11.99 9.93 -9.78
N SER A 126 11.76 10.58 -8.64
CA SER A 126 10.58 11.44 -8.41
C SER A 126 9.24 10.69 -8.50
N LEU A 127 9.24 9.38 -8.27
CA LEU A 127 8.04 8.55 -8.25
C LEU A 127 7.61 8.29 -6.80
N TYR A 128 6.30 8.29 -6.58
CA TYR A 128 5.71 8.10 -5.27
C TYR A 128 5.68 6.62 -4.91
N TRP A 129 5.90 6.35 -3.62
CA TRP A 129 5.72 5.05 -3.02
C TRP A 129 4.99 5.16 -1.68
N LYS A 130 4.32 4.09 -1.30
CA LYS A 130 3.60 3.97 -0.02
C LYS A 130 3.57 2.52 0.42
N ASP A 131 3.79 2.30 1.71
CA ASP A 131 3.68 1.01 2.38
C ASP A 131 2.78 1.16 3.61
N ILE A 132 1.81 0.27 3.77
CA ILE A 132 0.90 0.22 4.90
C ILE A 132 0.93 -1.20 5.45
N LYS A 133 1.47 -1.36 6.65
CA LYS A 133 1.34 -2.57 7.47
C LYS A 133 -0.05 -2.58 8.09
N VAL A 134 -0.81 -3.65 7.88
CA VAL A 134 -2.11 -3.88 8.52
C VAL A 134 -2.11 -5.29 9.11
N GLY A 135 -1.94 -5.38 10.43
CA GLY A 135 -1.72 -6.65 11.12
C GLY A 135 -0.58 -7.45 10.48
N LYS A 136 -0.84 -8.69 10.06
CA LYS A 136 0.20 -9.58 9.51
C LYS A 136 0.52 -9.37 8.01
N ILE A 137 -0.12 -8.44 7.32
CA ILE A 137 0.15 -8.17 5.89
C ILE A 137 0.64 -6.74 5.66
N SER A 138 1.32 -6.53 4.54
CA SER A 138 1.68 -5.23 4.01
C SER A 138 0.94 -5.02 2.68
N ILE A 139 0.38 -3.83 2.50
CA ILE A 139 -0.17 -3.38 1.23
C ILE A 139 0.52 -2.09 0.83
N GLY A 140 0.70 -1.85 -0.47
CA GLY A 140 1.37 -0.64 -0.88
C GLY A 140 1.42 -0.45 -2.38
N TYR A 141 2.08 0.63 -2.77
CA TYR A 141 2.44 0.88 -4.15
C TYR A 141 3.86 1.41 -4.26
N GLN A 142 4.45 1.27 -5.45
CA GLN A 142 5.72 1.90 -5.80
C GLN A 142 5.71 2.36 -7.26
N LYS A 143 6.67 3.23 -7.59
CA LYS A 143 6.88 3.76 -8.95
C LYS A 143 5.66 4.48 -9.52
N VAL A 144 4.88 5.16 -8.67
CA VAL A 144 3.66 5.85 -9.08
C VAL A 144 3.97 7.30 -9.47
N PRO A 145 3.66 7.75 -10.69
CA PRO A 145 3.86 9.14 -11.07
C PRO A 145 2.85 10.06 -10.36
N LYS A 146 3.19 11.35 -10.24
CA LYS A 146 2.44 12.33 -9.43
C LYS A 146 0.95 12.36 -9.77
N GLU A 147 0.63 12.34 -11.06
CA GLU A 147 -0.73 12.41 -11.62
C GLU A 147 -1.58 11.18 -11.27
N LYS A 148 -0.97 10.05 -10.92
CA LYS A 148 -1.67 8.82 -10.52
C LYS A 148 -1.73 8.62 -9.00
N LYS A 149 -0.95 9.38 -8.23
CA LYS A 149 -0.83 9.20 -6.77
C LYS A 149 -2.19 9.17 -6.08
N GLU A 150 -3.09 10.10 -6.39
CA GLU A 150 -4.40 10.18 -5.74
C GLU A 150 -5.25 8.93 -6.01
N LEU A 151 -5.20 8.37 -7.21
CA LEU A 151 -5.91 7.14 -7.58
C LEU A 151 -5.39 5.95 -6.77
N PHE A 152 -4.07 5.82 -6.62
CA PHE A 152 -3.44 4.75 -5.86
C PHE A 152 -3.69 4.90 -4.35
N ASP A 153 -3.63 6.12 -3.82
CA ASP A 153 -4.01 6.44 -2.44
C ASP A 153 -5.48 6.05 -2.16
N LYS A 154 -6.40 6.38 -3.07
CA LYS A 154 -7.81 5.97 -2.97
C LYS A 154 -7.93 4.45 -2.98
N SER A 155 -7.16 3.77 -3.83
CA SER A 155 -7.18 2.31 -3.94
C SER A 155 -6.81 1.65 -2.60
N LEU A 156 -5.71 2.06 -1.96
CA LEU A 156 -5.29 1.50 -0.66
C LEU A 156 -6.34 1.71 0.44
N LYS A 157 -7.10 2.80 0.41
CA LYS A 157 -8.19 3.09 1.37
C LYS A 157 -9.41 2.17 1.22
N THR A 158 -9.51 1.40 0.13
CA THR A 158 -10.62 0.46 -0.09
C THR A 158 -10.38 -0.92 0.52
N LEU A 159 -9.28 -1.12 1.24
CA LEU A 159 -8.95 -2.39 1.88
C LEU A 159 -10.11 -2.82 2.79
N ARG A 160 -10.60 -4.04 2.57
CA ARG A 160 -11.63 -4.68 3.40
C ARG A 160 -11.17 -6.06 3.81
N ILE A 161 -11.30 -6.35 5.11
CA ILE A 161 -11.01 -7.64 5.73
C ILE A 161 -12.33 -8.41 5.86
N LYS A 162 -12.38 -9.64 5.37
CA LYS A 162 -13.55 -10.53 5.39
C LYS A 162 -13.21 -11.87 6.03
#